data_AF-A0A7H1CP22-F1
#
_entry.id   AF-A0A7H1CP22-F1
#
_cell.length_a   1.000
_cell.length_b   1.000
_cell.length_c   1.000
_cell.angle_alpha   90.00
_cell.angle_beta   90.00
_cell.angle_gamma   90.00
#
_symmetry.space_group_name_H-M   'P 1'
#
loop_
_entity.id
_entity.type
_entity.pdbx_description
1 polymer ?
#
loop_
_entity_poly.entity_id
_entity_poly.type
_entity_poly.pdbx_seq_one_letter_code
_entity_poly.pdbx_strand_id
1 'polypeptide(L)'
;MFTFYLYLAPIVACALMLINYLISTSNSYIEKDGPFECGFTSYQQSRSAFSVAFMLVAMLFLPFDLEISSMLPYVISAYSNGIYGLSMLIIFLLTLVIAFVYEINLGALNLERRYISKLKMLKTKLIS
;
A
#
# COMPACT_ATOMS: atom_id res chain seq x y z
N MET A 1 -12.32 12.80 28.84
CA MET A 1 -13.21 12.59 27.68
C MET A 1 -12.53 11.80 26.56
N PHE A 2 -11.31 12.15 26.14
CA PHE A 2 -10.53 11.39 25.13
C PHE A 2 -10.24 9.93 25.53
N THR A 3 -9.74 9.70 26.75
CA THR A 3 -9.45 8.35 27.27
C THR A 3 -10.67 7.44 27.27
N PHE A 4 -11.83 7.99 27.62
CA PHE A 4 -13.10 7.27 27.58
C PHE A 4 -13.47 6.78 26.17
N TYR A 5 -13.32 7.63 25.16
CA TYR A 5 -13.60 7.27 23.77
C TYR A 5 -12.64 6.18 23.25
N LEU A 6 -11.36 6.26 23.62
CA LEU A 6 -10.33 5.31 23.23
C LEU A 6 -10.65 3.88 23.70
N TYR A 7 -11.23 3.73 24.90
CA TYR A 7 -11.67 2.42 25.40
C TYR A 7 -13.06 2.02 24.91
N LEU A 8 -14.00 2.96 24.78
CA LEU A 8 -15.39 2.64 24.43
C LEU A 8 -15.52 2.06 23.01
N ALA A 9 -14.82 2.61 22.02
CA ALA A 9 -14.92 2.18 20.63
C ALA A 9 -14.58 0.67 20.42
N PRO A 10 -13.42 0.15 20.87
CA PRO A 10 -13.12 -1.27 20.73
C PRO A 10 -14.04 -2.16 21.57
N ILE A 11 -14.46 -1.71 22.77
CA ILE A 11 -15.39 -2.48 23.62
C ILE A 11 -16.73 -2.68 22.92
N VAL A 12 -17.28 -1.63 22.31
CA VAL A 12 -18.55 -1.74 21.56
C VAL A 12 -18.40 -2.64 20.34
N ALA A 13 -17.28 -2.54 19.60
CA ALA A 13 -17.01 -3.41 18.46
C ALA A 13 -16.93 -4.89 18.87
N CYS A 14 -16.20 -5.20 19.95
CA CYS A 14 -16.12 -6.56 20.49
C CYS A 14 -17.47 -7.06 21.02
N ALA A 15 -18.25 -6.20 21.70
CA ALA A 15 -19.56 -6.56 22.21
C ALA A 15 -20.53 -6.93 21.08
N LEU A 16 -20.58 -6.13 20.00
CA LEU A 16 -21.41 -6.43 18.83
C LEU A 16 -20.97 -7.73 18.14
N MET A 17 -19.66 -7.97 18.02
CA MET A 17 -19.15 -9.22 17.46
C MET A 17 -19.52 -10.44 18.32
N LEU A 18 -19.42 -10.32 19.65
CA LEU A 18 -19.82 -11.38 20.60
C LEU A 18 -21.33 -11.65 20.55
N ILE A 19 -22.14 -10.60 20.50
CA ILE A 19 -23.61 -10.73 20.37
C ILE A 19 -23.94 -11.43 19.06
N ASN A 20 -23.32 -11.06 17.95
CA ASN A 20 -23.53 -11.72 16.67
C ASN A 20 -23.13 -13.21 16.75
N TYR A 21 -21.98 -13.52 17.34
CA TYR A 21 -21.52 -14.91 17.51
C TYR A 21 -22.48 -15.75 18.38
N LEU A 22 -23.02 -15.18 19.45
CA LEU A 22 -23.95 -15.89 20.35
C LEU A 22 -25.36 -16.08 19.76
N ILE A 23 -25.85 -15.13 18.97
CA ILE A 23 -27.21 -15.16 18.40
C ILE A 23 -27.23 -15.86 17.04
N SER A 24 -26.15 -15.79 16.26
CA SER A 24 -26.11 -16.31 14.89
C SER A 24 -26.20 -17.83 14.85
N THR A 25 -27.11 -18.35 14.04
CA THR A 25 -27.23 -19.78 13.77
C THR A 25 -26.17 -20.21 12.76
N SER A 26 -25.12 -20.88 13.21
CA SER A 26 -24.09 -21.44 12.34
C SER A 26 -24.53 -22.78 11.74
N ASN A 27 -25.10 -22.77 10.53
CA ASN A 27 -25.27 -23.99 9.72
C ASN A 27 -24.08 -24.10 8.74
N SER A 28 -23.09 -24.90 9.12
CA SER A 28 -21.87 -25.18 8.33
C SER A 28 -22.10 -26.39 7.45
N TYR A 29 -21.86 -26.22 6.15
CA TYR A 29 -21.86 -27.30 5.16
C TYR A 29 -20.63 -27.15 4.28
N ILE A 30 -20.13 -28.25 3.75
CA ILE A 30 -18.84 -28.33 3.04
C ILE A 30 -18.75 -27.28 1.90
N GLU A 31 -19.84 -27.08 1.16
CA GLU A 31 -19.93 -26.10 0.07
C GLU A 31 -20.00 -24.64 0.56
N LYS A 32 -20.38 -24.38 1.83
CA LYS A 32 -20.44 -23.04 2.45
C LYS A 32 -19.08 -22.58 2.92
N ASP A 33 -18.33 -23.52 3.48
CA ASP A 33 -17.05 -23.26 4.14
C ASP A 33 -15.89 -23.29 3.14
N GLY A 34 -16.13 -23.79 1.93
CA GLY A 34 -15.19 -23.77 0.81
C GLY A 34 -15.19 -22.45 0.01
N PRO A 35 -14.11 -22.17 -0.74
CA PRO A 35 -14.09 -21.02 -1.65
C PRO A 35 -15.11 -21.20 -2.78
N PHE A 36 -15.75 -20.09 -3.19
CA PHE A 36 -16.65 -20.08 -4.35
C PHE A 36 -15.84 -20.27 -5.63
N GLU A 37 -15.78 -21.50 -6.14
CA GLU A 37 -15.11 -21.81 -7.40
C GLU A 37 -16.12 -22.30 -8.44
N CYS A 38 -16.26 -21.56 -9.55
CA CYS A 38 -17.08 -21.98 -10.69
C CYS A 38 -16.34 -22.98 -11.62
N GLY A 39 -15.44 -23.82 -11.09
CA GLY A 39 -14.58 -24.70 -11.90
C GLY A 39 -13.82 -25.75 -11.11
N PHE A 40 -13.03 -26.56 -11.81
CA PHE A 40 -12.20 -27.60 -11.19
C PHE A 40 -10.95 -27.00 -10.53
N THR A 41 -10.75 -27.25 -9.24
CA THR A 41 -9.52 -26.94 -8.52
C THR A 41 -8.38 -27.78 -9.10
N SER A 42 -7.47 -27.17 -9.86
CA SER A 42 -6.18 -27.80 -10.13
C SER A 42 -5.26 -27.50 -8.94
N TYR A 43 -4.39 -28.45 -8.55
CA TYR A 43 -3.31 -28.19 -7.59
C TYR A 43 -2.36 -27.15 -8.20
N GLN A 44 -2.72 -25.88 -8.05
CA GLN A 44 -2.00 -24.75 -8.60
C GLN A 44 -1.17 -24.09 -7.50
N GLN A 45 -0.06 -23.53 -7.93
CA GLN A 45 0.85 -22.77 -7.09
C GLN A 45 0.08 -21.66 -6.36
N SER A 46 0.19 -21.59 -5.04
CA SER A 46 -0.47 -20.59 -4.19
C SER A 46 0.01 -19.15 -4.43
N ARG A 47 1.06 -18.97 -5.23
CA ARG A 47 1.61 -17.67 -5.60
C ARG A 47 1.21 -17.31 -7.02
N SER A 48 0.39 -16.27 -7.14
CA SER A 48 0.13 -15.58 -8.40
C SER A 48 1.27 -14.60 -8.73
N ALA A 49 1.60 -14.50 -10.01
CA ALA A 49 2.54 -13.51 -10.50
C ALA A 49 1.88 -12.12 -10.51
N PHE A 50 2.45 -11.18 -9.77
CA PHE A 50 2.04 -9.78 -9.75
C PHE A 50 3.10 -8.90 -10.41
N SER A 51 2.72 -7.69 -10.84
CA SER A 51 3.68 -6.74 -11.41
C SER A 51 4.60 -6.18 -10.32
N VAL A 52 5.87 -5.97 -10.68
CA VAL A 52 6.91 -5.43 -9.79
C VAL A 52 6.54 -4.02 -9.27
N ALA A 53 5.77 -3.25 -10.05
CA ALA A 53 5.30 -1.92 -9.69
C ALA A 53 4.57 -1.88 -8.33
N PHE A 54 3.78 -2.91 -7.97
CA PHE A 54 3.09 -2.94 -6.68
C PHE A 54 4.07 -3.06 -5.50
N MET A 55 5.16 -3.81 -5.68
CA MET A 55 6.21 -3.92 -4.67
C MET A 55 7.03 -2.64 -4.57
N LEU A 56 7.29 -1.97 -5.69
CA LEU A 56 8.03 -0.71 -5.73
C LEU A 56 7.30 0.41 -4.98
N VAL A 57 5.97 0.48 -5.06
CA VAL A 57 5.18 1.43 -4.26
C VAL A 57 5.37 1.22 -2.76
N ALA A 58 5.39 -0.05 -2.30
CA ALA A 58 5.63 -0.35 -0.89
C ALA A 58 7.06 -0.01 -0.44
N MET A 59 8.06 -0.23 -1.30
CA MET A 59 9.44 0.17 -1.02
C MET A 59 9.63 1.69 -1.01
N LEU A 60 8.95 2.43 -1.90
CA LEU A 60 8.98 3.89 -1.95
C LEU A 60 8.23 4.54 -0.79
N PHE A 61 7.20 3.89 -0.25
CA PHE A 61 6.49 4.40 0.93
C PHE A 61 7.42 4.57 2.14
N LEU A 62 8.39 3.67 2.33
CA LEU A 62 9.28 3.69 3.49
C LEU A 62 10.12 4.99 3.60
N PRO A 63 10.92 5.41 2.59
CA PRO A 63 11.70 6.64 2.68
C PRO A 63 10.81 7.90 2.73
N PHE A 64 9.65 7.90 2.07
CA PHE A 64 8.71 9.03 2.12
C PHE A 64 8.03 9.18 3.48
N ASP A 65 7.70 8.07 4.15
CA ASP A 65 7.18 8.11 5.52
C ASP A 65 8.27 8.59 6.50
N LEU A 66 9.51 8.11 6.31
CA LEU A 66 10.66 8.53 7.10
C LEU A 66 10.98 10.02 6.89
N GLU A 67 10.81 10.55 5.68
CA GLU A 67 10.95 11.98 5.39
C GLU A 67 10.03 12.83 6.25
N ILE A 68 8.74 12.51 6.27
CA ILE A 68 7.76 13.27 7.05
C ILE A 68 8.05 13.11 8.55
N SER A 69 8.42 11.90 8.98
CA SER A 69 8.82 11.65 10.37
C SER A 69 10.07 12.42 10.78
N SER A 70 11.04 12.64 9.88
CA SER A 70 12.27 13.38 10.18
C SER A 70 12.07 14.90 10.12
N MET A 71 11.06 15.39 9.40
CA MET A 71 10.65 16.80 9.44
C MET A 71 10.03 17.19 10.79
N LEU A 72 9.33 16.28 11.47
CA LEU A 72 8.63 16.57 12.74
C LEU A 72 9.54 17.17 13.84
N PRO A 73 10.71 16.58 14.18
CA PRO A 73 11.64 17.17 15.14
C PRO A 73 12.09 18.59 14.78
N TYR A 74 12.35 18.84 13.50
CA TYR A 74 12.71 20.17 13.04
C TYR A 74 11.56 21.17 13.24
N VAL A 75 10.33 20.81 12.85
CA VAL A 75 9.16 21.68 13.03
C VAL A 75 8.95 22.04 14.51
N ILE A 76 9.12 21.08 15.41
CA ILE A 76 8.99 21.30 16.85
C ILE A 76 10.09 22.23 17.41
N SER A 77 11.31 22.14 16.87
CA SER A 77 12.47 22.93 17.33
C SER A 77 12.88 24.06 16.36
N ALA A 78 11.97 24.49 15.49
CA ALA A 78 12.28 25.46 14.43
C ALA A 78 12.78 26.80 15.00
N TYR A 79 12.26 27.21 16.16
CA TYR A 79 12.67 28.44 16.84
C TYR A 79 14.12 28.39 17.34
N SER A 80 14.60 27.24 17.84
CA SER A 80 15.96 27.12 18.36
C SER A 80 17.01 26.93 17.27
N ASN A 81 16.65 26.24 16.18
CA ASN A 81 17.61 25.86 15.14
C ASN A 81 17.80 26.94 14.07
N GLY A 82 16.89 27.91 13.97
CA GLY A 82 16.98 29.06 13.07
C GLY A 82 17.27 28.69 11.61
N ILE A 83 18.09 29.50 10.94
CA ILE A 83 18.50 29.30 9.54
C ILE A 83 19.38 28.05 9.36
N TYR A 84 20.18 27.68 10.36
CA TYR A 84 21.06 26.51 10.25
C TYR A 84 20.26 25.21 10.12
N GLY A 85 19.29 24.99 11.01
CA GLY A 85 18.41 23.82 10.90
C GLY A 85 17.59 23.81 9.61
N LEU A 86 17.14 24.99 9.17
CA LEU A 86 16.41 25.11 7.90
C LEU A 86 17.28 24.66 6.71
N SER A 87 18.55 25.06 6.68
CA SER A 87 19.46 24.69 5.61
C SER A 87 19.71 23.17 5.53
N MET A 88 19.85 22.52 6.70
CA MET A 88 20.04 21.07 6.78
C MET A 88 18.79 20.32 6.34
N LEU A 89 17.60 20.79 6.70
CA LEU A 89 16.33 20.21 6.25
C LEU A 89 16.15 20.36 4.74
N ILE A 90 16.48 21.52 4.16
CA ILE A 90 16.38 21.73 2.71
C ILE A 90 17.31 20.77 1.94
N ILE A 91 18.55 20.58 2.41
CA ILE A 91 19.50 19.65 1.78
C ILE A 91 18.97 18.21 1.84
N PHE A 92 18.40 17.82 3.00
CA PHE A 92 17.78 16.51 3.18
C PHE A 92 16.60 16.29 2.23
N LEU A 93 15.67 17.26 2.14
CA LEU A 93 14.55 17.22 1.19
C LEU A 93 15.01 17.12 -0.26
N LEU A 94 16.00 17.94 -0.66
CA LEU A 94 16.50 17.93 -2.03
C LEU A 94 17.05 16.56 -2.43
N THR A 95 17.74 15.88 -1.52
CA THR A 95 18.31 14.55 -1.80
C THR A 95 17.20 13.52 -2.08
N LEU A 96 16.10 13.56 -1.31
CA LEU A 96 14.95 12.67 -1.51
C LEU A 96 14.15 13.03 -2.77
N VAL A 97 13.98 14.32 -3.06
CA VAL A 97 13.35 14.78 -4.32
C VAL A 97 14.13 14.29 -5.53
N ILE A 98 15.47 14.39 -5.51
CA ILE A 98 16.33 13.89 -6.60
C ILE A 98 16.16 12.37 -6.77
N ALA A 99 16.18 11.61 -5.66
CA ALA A 99 15.96 10.17 -5.69
C ALA A 99 14.57 9.80 -6.27
N PHE A 100 13.53 10.56 -5.92
CA PHE A 100 12.18 10.33 -6.45
C PHE A 100 12.05 10.65 -7.94
N VAL A 101 12.64 11.76 -8.38
CA VAL A 101 12.67 12.13 -9.80
C VAL A 101 13.39 11.07 -10.62
N TYR A 102 14.47 10.49 -10.09
CA TYR A 102 15.16 9.35 -10.72
C TYR A 102 14.19 8.17 -10.92
N GLU A 103 13.49 7.75 -9.88
CA GLU A 103 12.53 6.62 -9.95
C GLU A 103 11.37 6.85 -10.93
N ILE A 104 10.87 8.09 -11.02
CA ILE A 104 9.85 8.46 -12.02
C ILE A 104 10.40 8.30 -13.44
N ASN A 105 11.63 8.76 -13.69
CA ASN A 105 12.27 8.67 -15.01
C ASN A 105 12.53 7.22 -15.44
N LEU A 106 12.75 6.30 -14.50
CA LEU A 106 12.82 4.86 -14.81
C LEU A 106 11.47 4.27 -15.25
N GLY A 107 10.36 4.99 -15.03
CA GLY A 107 9.03 4.49 -15.36
C GLY A 107 8.60 3.31 -14.47
N ALA A 108 9.25 3.13 -13.32
CA ALA A 108 9.10 1.97 -12.44
C ALA A 108 7.68 1.83 -11.85
N LEU A 109 6.94 2.95 -11.82
CA LEU A 109 5.56 3.04 -11.34
C LEU A 109 4.49 2.77 -12.41
N ASN A 110 4.87 2.55 -13.68
CA ASN A 110 3.90 2.33 -14.75
C ASN A 110 3.31 0.92 -14.70
N LEU A 111 1.97 0.86 -14.62
CA LEU A 111 1.23 -0.39 -14.73
C LEU A 111 1.09 -0.78 -16.21
N GLU A 112 1.96 -1.65 -16.70
CA GLU A 112 1.88 -2.11 -18.09
C GLU A 112 0.69 -3.06 -18.31
N ARG A 113 -0.21 -2.69 -19.23
CA ARG A 113 -1.23 -3.61 -19.74
C ARG A 113 -0.64 -4.52 -20.80
N ARG A 114 -0.24 -5.73 -20.38
CA ARG A 114 0.39 -6.75 -21.23
C ARG A 114 -0.40 -7.09 -22.51
N TYR A 115 -1.74 -7.00 -22.48
CA TYR A 115 -2.59 -7.22 -23.66
C TYR A 115 -2.44 -6.14 -24.74
N ILE A 116 -2.40 -4.86 -24.36
CA ILE A 116 -2.25 -3.74 -25.30
C ILE A 116 -0.85 -3.74 -25.93
N SER A 117 0.17 -4.06 -25.13
CA SER A 117 1.56 -4.23 -25.59
C SER A 117 1.66 -5.30 -26.70
N LYS A 118 1.03 -6.45 -26.49
CA LYS A 118 0.97 -7.54 -27.47
C LYS A 118 0.20 -7.16 -28.74
N LEU A 119 -0.90 -6.42 -28.62
CA LEU A 119 -1.68 -5.95 -29.77
C LEU A 119 -0.93 -4.93 -30.62
N LYS A 120 -0.15 -4.04 -29.98
CA LYS A 120 0.69 -3.04 -30.65
C LYS A 120 1.80 -3.73 -31.45
N MET A 121 2.46 -4.74 -30.88
CA MET A 121 3.43 -5.58 -31.59
C MET A 121 2.82 -6.30 -32.81
N LEU A 122 1.64 -6.91 -32.65
CA LEU A 122 0.96 -7.63 -33.72
C LEU A 122 0.56 -6.70 -34.88
N LYS A 123 0.07 -5.50 -34.56
CA LYS A 123 -0.29 -4.50 -35.58
C LYS A 123 0.93 -4.01 -36.35
N THR A 124 2.06 -3.77 -35.69
CA THR A 124 3.31 -3.35 -36.36
C THR A 124 3.85 -4.45 -37.28
N LYS A 125 3.73 -5.72 -36.88
CA LYS A 125 4.19 -6.87 -37.68
C LYS A 125 3.27 -7.20 -38.88
N LEU A 126 2.02 -6.73 -38.87
CA LEU A 126 1.08 -6.90 -39.98
C LEU A 126 1.15 -5.77 -41.03
N ILE A 127 1.82 -4.66 -40.70
CA ILE A 127 1.95 -3.48 -41.58
C ILE A 127 3.34 -3.42 -42.25
N SER A 128 4.29 -4.25 -41.78
CA SER A 128 5.57 -4.56 -42.45
C SER A 128 5.42 -5.76 -43.37
#